data_AF-A0A1J1LJ53-F1
#
_entry.id   AF-A0A1J1LJ53-F1
#
_cell.length_a   1.000
_cell.length_b   1.000
_cell.length_c   1.000
_cell.angle_alpha   90.00
_cell.angle_beta   90.00
_cell.angle_gamma   90.00
#
_symmetry.space_group_name_H-M   'P 1'
#
loop_
_entity.id
_entity.type
_entity.pdbx_description
1 polymer ?
#
loop_
_entity_poly.entity_id
_entity_poly.type
_entity_poly.pdbx_seq_one_letter_code
_entity_poly.pdbx_strand_id
1 'polypeptide(L)'
;MAHKKGTGSTRNGRDSNAQRLGVKRFGGQVVRAGNILVRQRGCKFHPGNNVGIGSDDTLFAKIDGVVCFERKGKTRQKISVYAVPQAEPAAVEA
;
A
#
# COMPACT_ATOMS: atom_id res chain seq x y z
N MET A 1 51.67 -20.85 -19.70
CA MET A 1 50.33 -21.21 -19.17
C MET A 1 49.55 -19.90 -18.97
N ALA A 2 48.36 -19.63 -19.50
CA ALA A 2 47.48 -20.32 -20.44
C ALA A 2 46.93 -19.25 -21.42
N HIS A 3 47.08 -19.50 -22.72
CA HIS A 3 46.39 -18.72 -23.74
C HIS A 3 44.96 -19.21 -23.85
N LYS A 4 44.01 -18.45 -23.29
CA LYS A 4 42.69 -18.20 -23.88
C LYS A 4 42.05 -17.01 -23.16
N LYS A 5 42.13 -15.80 -23.72
CA LYS A 5 41.14 -14.74 -23.43
C LYS A 5 39.84 -15.12 -24.14
N GLY A 6 39.19 -16.15 -23.63
CA GLY A 6 37.85 -16.53 -24.05
C GLY A 6 36.86 -15.68 -23.28
N THR A 7 36.76 -14.39 -23.60
CA THR A 7 35.62 -13.58 -23.17
C THR A 7 34.41 -14.06 -23.97
N GLY A 8 33.76 -15.12 -23.48
CA GLY A 8 32.40 -15.43 -23.91
C GLY A 8 31.54 -14.22 -23.58
N SER A 9 30.84 -13.66 -24.58
CA SER A 9 29.84 -12.62 -24.34
C SER A 9 28.80 -13.20 -23.38
N THR A 10 28.88 -12.83 -22.11
CA THR A 10 27.85 -13.19 -21.14
C THR A 10 26.62 -12.34 -21.46
N ARG A 11 25.54 -12.98 -21.90
CA ARG A 11 24.28 -12.28 -22.19
C ARG A 11 23.59 -11.94 -20.87
N ASN A 12 23.73 -10.69 -20.45
CA ASN A 12 22.94 -10.12 -19.37
C ASN A 12 21.55 -9.76 -19.91
N GLY A 13 20.52 -10.48 -19.48
CA GLY A 13 19.13 -10.27 -19.95
C GLY A 13 18.08 -10.94 -19.07
N ARG A 14 18.42 -11.28 -17.81
CA ARG A 14 17.46 -11.83 -16.85
C ARG A 14 16.80 -10.67 -16.12
N ASP A 15 15.49 -10.55 -16.29
CA ASP A 15 14.67 -9.62 -15.52
C ASP A 15 13.56 -10.40 -14.79
N SER A 16 13.01 -9.78 -13.76
CA SER A 16 11.94 -10.33 -12.93
C SER A 16 10.58 -9.79 -13.36
N ASN A 17 9.52 -10.56 -13.09
CA ASN A 17 8.15 -10.11 -13.35
C ASN A 17 7.79 -8.91 -12.45
N ALA A 18 6.93 -8.03 -12.97
CA ALA A 18 6.41 -6.90 -12.22
C ALA A 18 5.54 -7.34 -11.02
N GLN A 19 5.88 -6.83 -9.84
CA GLN A 19 5.25 -7.23 -8.56
C GLN A 19 3.99 -6.44 -8.20
N ARG A 20 3.57 -5.49 -9.05
CA ARG A 20 2.34 -4.67 -8.88
C ARG A 20 2.20 -4.01 -7.49
N LEU A 21 3.33 -3.58 -6.92
CA LEU A 21 3.39 -2.82 -5.68
C LEU A 21 2.75 -1.42 -5.86
N GLY A 22 2.58 -0.69 -4.77
CA GLY A 22 2.09 0.67 -4.73
C GLY A 22 0.75 0.84 -4.03
N VAL A 23 0.26 2.08 -4.07
CA VAL A 23 -1.00 2.51 -3.46
C VAL A 23 -2.19 1.96 -4.24
N LYS A 24 -3.18 1.44 -3.52
CA LYS A 24 -4.42 0.88 -4.08
C LYS A 24 -5.65 1.73 -3.76
N ARG A 25 -5.60 2.50 -2.67
CA ARG A 25 -6.64 3.45 -2.26
C ARG A 25 -5.99 4.79 -1.91
N PHE A 26 -6.50 5.85 -2.51
CA PHE A 26 -6.00 7.21 -2.33
C PHE A 26 -6.74 7.94 -1.22
N GLY A 27 -6.21 9.08 -0.79
CA GLY A 27 -6.86 9.92 0.23
C GLY A 27 -8.26 10.37 -0.22
N GLY A 28 -9.21 10.39 0.71
CA GLY A 28 -10.60 10.75 0.43
C GLY A 28 -11.48 9.60 -0.10
N GLN A 29 -10.89 8.44 -0.41
CA GLN A 29 -11.68 7.29 -0.88
C GLN A 29 -12.31 6.52 0.28
N VAL A 30 -13.56 6.09 0.07
CA VAL A 30 -14.27 5.19 0.98
C VAL A 30 -13.71 3.77 0.83
N VAL A 31 -13.41 3.14 1.97
CA VAL A 31 -12.90 1.79 2.07
C VAL A 31 -13.72 0.98 3.05
N ARG A 32 -13.79 -0.32 2.81
CA ARG A 32 -14.32 -1.29 3.77
C ARG A 32 -13.20 -1.87 4.62
N ALA A 33 -13.56 -2.41 5.78
CA ALA A 33 -12.69 -3.24 6.59
C ALA A 33 -12.13 -4.40 5.75
N GLY A 34 -10.84 -4.68 5.91
CA GLY A 34 -10.09 -5.68 5.14
C GLY A 34 -9.55 -5.18 3.79
N ASN A 35 -9.96 -4.02 3.29
CA ASN A 35 -9.42 -3.51 2.02
C ASN A 35 -7.92 -3.20 2.13
N ILE A 36 -7.17 -3.60 1.11
CA ILE A 36 -5.76 -3.25 0.95
C ILE A 36 -5.63 -1.79 0.55
N LEU A 37 -4.84 -1.04 1.31
CA LEU A 37 -4.54 0.37 1.07
C LEU A 37 -3.28 0.53 0.24
N VAL A 38 -2.21 -0.17 0.62
CA VAL A 38 -0.90 -0.11 -0.05
C VAL A 38 -0.20 -1.46 0.03
N ARG A 39 0.35 -1.93 -1.10
CA ARG A 39 1.34 -3.01 -1.12
C ARG A 39 2.73 -2.40 -1.25
N GLN A 40 3.63 -2.70 -0.33
CA GLN A 40 4.95 -2.09 -0.30
C GLN A 40 6.03 -3.13 0.02
N ARG A 41 7.30 -2.71 -0.08
CA ARG A 41 8.45 -3.46 0.43
C ARG A 41 9.12 -2.52 1.44
N GLY A 42 9.11 -2.92 2.71
CA GLY A 42 9.43 -2.00 3.80
C GLY A 42 8.31 -1.00 4.09
N CYS A 43 8.38 -0.38 5.27
CA CYS A 43 7.42 0.62 5.73
C CYS A 43 7.70 2.02 5.16
N LYS A 44 7.41 2.24 3.86
CA LYS A 44 7.41 3.60 3.28
C LYS A 44 6.26 4.43 3.87
N PHE A 45 5.06 3.84 3.90
CA PHE A 45 3.92 4.33 4.66
C PHE A 45 3.79 3.50 5.93
N HIS A 46 3.56 4.19 7.05
CA HIS A 46 3.38 3.55 8.35
C HIS A 46 1.89 3.36 8.65
N PRO A 47 1.51 2.34 9.43
CA PRO A 47 0.14 2.24 9.91
C PRO A 47 -0.17 3.42 10.83
N GLY A 48 -1.31 4.07 10.59
CA GLY A 48 -1.92 5.07 11.45
C GLY A 48 -3.14 4.52 12.16
N ASN A 49 -4.15 5.36 12.35
CA ASN A 49 -5.36 4.96 13.08
C ASN A 49 -6.21 3.99 12.25
N ASN A 50 -6.70 2.91 12.88
CA ASN A 50 -7.55 1.90 12.27
C ASN A 50 -6.96 1.21 11.02
N VAL A 51 -5.63 1.13 10.94
CA VAL A 51 -4.90 0.44 9.88
C VAL A 51 -4.05 -0.68 10.48
N GLY A 52 -4.05 -1.83 9.82
CA GLY A 52 -3.19 -2.98 10.15
C GLY A 52 -2.02 -3.10 9.18
N ILE A 53 -0.99 -3.83 9.61
CA ILE A 53 0.18 -4.19 8.80
C ILE A 53 0.26 -5.72 8.69
N GLY A 54 0.46 -6.22 7.46
CA GLY A 54 0.68 -7.64 7.17
C GLY A 54 2.16 -8.03 7.27
N SER A 55 2.46 -9.32 7.07
CA SER A 55 3.83 -9.84 7.10
C SER A 55 4.73 -9.32 5.97
N ASP A 56 4.13 -8.91 4.85
CA ASP A 56 4.84 -8.33 3.69
C ASP A 56 4.79 -6.78 3.68
N ASP A 57 4.58 -6.16 4.86
CA ASP A 57 4.41 -4.72 5.05
C ASP A 57 3.17 -4.11 4.37
N THR A 58 2.26 -4.94 3.82
CA THR A 58 1.01 -4.46 3.23
C THR A 58 0.13 -3.80 4.29
N LEU A 59 -0.39 -2.61 3.98
CA LEU A 59 -1.32 -1.91 4.84
C LEU A 59 -2.77 -2.19 4.43
N PHE A 60 -3.62 -2.48 5.42
CA PHE A 60 -5.04 -2.77 5.22
C PHE A 60 -5.92 -2.02 6.23
N ALA A 61 -7.15 -1.69 5.84
CA ALA A 61 -8.13 -1.03 6.70
C ALA A 61 -8.71 -2.01 7.72
N LYS A 62 -8.83 -1.60 8.99
CA LYS A 62 -9.51 -2.39 10.03
C LYS A 62 -10.99 -2.07 10.16
N ILE A 63 -11.40 -0.88 9.72
CA ILE A 63 -12.77 -0.38 9.79
C ILE A 63 -13.21 0.15 8.43
N ASP A 64 -14.52 0.30 8.27
CA ASP A 64 -15.11 1.06 7.17
C ASP A 64 -14.90 2.56 7.40
N GLY A 65 -14.58 3.32 6.35
CA GLY A 65 -14.35 4.75 6.47
C GLY A 65 -13.63 5.36 5.28
N VAL A 66 -13.06 6.54 5.48
CA VAL A 66 -12.28 7.27 4.47
C VAL A 66 -10.79 7.22 4.81
N VAL A 67 -9.98 7.00 3.78
CA VAL A 67 -8.53 6.97 3.87
C VAL A 67 -7.97 8.39 3.98
N CYS A 68 -7.09 8.61 4.95
CA CYS A 68 -6.36 9.85 5.14
C CYS A 68 -4.84 9.59 5.17
N PHE A 69 -4.08 10.39 4.42
CA PHE A 69 -2.63 10.36 4.42
C PHE A 69 -2.13 11.49 5.31
N GLU A 70 -1.38 11.14 6.35
CA GLU A 70 -0.87 12.08 7.35
C GLU A 70 0.66 12.02 7.40
N ARG A 71 1.29 13.14 7.77
CA ARG A 71 2.73 13.12 8.04
C ARG A 71 3.01 12.45 9.38
N LYS A 72 4.05 11.64 9.41
CA LYS A 72 4.67 11.08 10.61
C LYS A 72 6.02 11.75 10.79
N GLY A 73 6.03 12.88 11.49
CA GLY A 73 7.22 13.70 11.71
C GLY A 73 7.73 14.38 10.43
N LYS A 74 9.06 14.54 10.32
CA LYS A 74 9.67 15.36 9.27
C LYS A 74 9.74 14.66 7.91
N THR A 75 9.94 13.35 7.84
CA THR A 75 10.21 12.65 6.57
C THR A 75 9.25 11.51 6.25
N ARG A 76 8.58 10.93 7.25
CA ARG A 76 7.74 9.74 7.06
C ARG A 76 6.27 10.11 6.90
N GLN A 77 5.50 9.22 6.31
CA GLN A 77 4.05 9.34 6.18
C GLN A 77 3.38 8.12 6.84
N LYS A 78 2.17 8.34 7.35
CA LYS A 78 1.29 7.29 7.90
C LYS A 78 -0.07 7.35 7.22
N ILE A 79 -0.75 6.22 7.17
CA ILE A 79 -2.09 6.12 6.59
C ILE A 79 -3.07 5.77 7.70
N SER A 80 -4.11 6.59 7.85
CA SER A 80 -5.19 6.39 8.81
C SER A 80 -6.51 6.17 8.07
N VAL A 81 -7.45 5.47 8.69
CA VAL A 81 -8.84 5.37 8.23
C VAL A 81 -9.74 5.95 9.30
N TYR A 82 -10.58 6.90 8.91
CA TYR A 82 -11.57 7.55 9.78
C TYR A 82 -12.97 7.15 9.35
N ALA A 83 -13.81 6.76 10.30
CA ALA A 83 -15.20 6.44 10.01
C ALA A 83 -15.91 7.68 9.45
N VAL A 84 -16.61 7.52 8.34
CA VAL A 84 -17.53 8.56 7.87
C VAL A 84 -18.86 8.32 8.57
N PRO A 85 -19.43 9.30 9.27
CA PRO A 85 -20.79 9.19 9.76
C PRO A 85 -21.69 8.99 8.54
N GLN A 86 -22.32 7.82 8.44
CA GLN A 86 -23.37 7.58 7.47
C GLN A 86 -24.45 8.62 7.76
N ALA A 87 -24.72 9.51 6.82
CA ALA A 87 -25.97 10.25 6.85
C ALA A 87 -27.08 9.19 6.81
N GLU A 88 -27.90 9.16 7.86
CA GLU A 88 -29.03 8.25 7.96
C GLU A 88 -29.80 8.28 6.65
N PRO A 89 -30.12 7.12 6.04
CA PRO A 89 -31.00 7.13 4.89
C PRO A 89 -32.31 7.73 5.37
N ALA A 90 -32.65 8.91 4.84
CA ALA A 90 -33.93 9.54 5.06
C ALA A 90 -35.01 8.48 4.89
N ALA A 91 -35.78 8.25 5.96
CA ALA A 91 -36.86 7.30 6.00
C ALA A 91 -37.71 7.46 4.74
N VAL A 92 -37.71 6.44 3.89
CA VAL A 92 -38.69 6.33 2.81
C VAL A 92 -39.97 5.89 3.49
N GLU A 93 -40.77 6.87 3.93
CA GLU A 93 -42.19 6.66 4.17
C GLU A 93 -42.88 6.47 2.81
N ALA A 94 -43.38 5.25 2.57
CA ALA A 94 -44.47 4.95 1.65
C ALA A 94 -45.13 3.63 2.06
#